data_AF-A0A5N0TDI8-F1
#
_entry.id   AF-A0A5N0TDI8-F1
#
_cell.length_a   1.000
_cell.length_b   1.000
_cell.length_c   1.000
_cell.angle_alpha   90.00
_cell.angle_beta   90.00
_cell.angle_gamma   90.00
#
_symmetry.space_group_name_H-M   'P 1'
#
loop_
_entity.id
_entity.type
_entity.pdbx_description
1 polymer ?
#
loop_
_entity_poly.entity_id
_entity_poly.type
_entity_poly.pdbx_seq_one_letter_code
_entity_poly.pdbx_strand_id
1 'polypeptide(L)'
;MTSPNEGITRSNRTSGLLPVLLFWAGYVAITLAVGFATALLIRSEVWQLTAWGFISSAGLIVLTRFFIKKDAPGGKDPGLAVSRAAWGNLSLGLLIGVVSFGVHVLIVSLFAGPVRFEVVPGVGAMVVIIFFARFLATSCMEEIGFRGYALQRLEEGMGTWWAVIVTAVVFGLSHLLYGWSLQTILLGVIPGGLLWGMSAVATRGIAMPIGLHAAWNFAGWSAGNRSEAGLLSMVIDDDALARTQMVGTISYLVIFVSLTMVFWIVHRRRSRGA
;
A
#
# COMPACT_ATOMS: atom_id res chain seq x y z
N MET A 1 -34.45 -42.93 -29.68
CA MET A 1 -33.41 -42.00 -30.18
C MET A 1 -33.04 -41.07 -29.05
N THR A 2 -31.87 -41.29 -28.48
CA THR A 2 -31.30 -40.59 -27.32
C THR A 2 -30.69 -39.26 -27.76
N SER A 3 -31.18 -38.12 -27.26
CA SER A 3 -30.44 -36.86 -27.41
C SER A 3 -29.33 -36.80 -26.34
N PRO A 4 -28.05 -36.62 -26.71
CA PRO A 4 -26.97 -36.57 -25.75
C PRO A 4 -26.95 -35.24 -25.00
N ASN A 5 -26.65 -35.33 -23.70
CA ASN A 5 -26.15 -34.28 -22.82
C ASN A 5 -25.36 -33.19 -23.57
N GLU A 6 -25.93 -31.99 -23.67
CA GLU A 6 -25.12 -30.78 -23.80
C GLU A 6 -24.45 -30.54 -22.45
N GLY A 7 -23.20 -30.97 -22.39
CA GLY A 7 -22.33 -30.78 -21.26
C GLY A 7 -22.32 -29.32 -20.86
N ILE A 8 -22.75 -29.08 -19.62
CA ILE A 8 -22.32 -27.95 -18.82
C ILE A 8 -20.79 -27.98 -18.90
N THR A 9 -20.20 -27.18 -19.80
CA THR A 9 -18.80 -26.84 -19.76
C THR A 9 -18.63 -25.96 -18.52
N ARG A 10 -18.52 -26.62 -17.37
CA ARG A 10 -17.81 -26.08 -16.22
C ARG A 10 -16.41 -25.78 -16.74
N SER A 11 -16.20 -24.60 -17.33
CA SER A 11 -14.84 -24.07 -17.42
C SER A 11 -14.33 -24.09 -15.98
N ASN A 12 -13.24 -24.82 -15.76
CA ASN A 12 -12.68 -25.06 -14.44
C ASN A 12 -12.54 -23.75 -13.67
N ARG A 13 -13.51 -23.46 -12.79
CA ARG A 13 -13.60 -22.26 -11.94
C ARG A 13 -12.72 -22.38 -10.69
N THR A 14 -11.83 -23.38 -10.66
CA THR A 14 -10.72 -23.52 -9.71
C THR A 14 -9.55 -22.55 -10.01
N SER A 15 -9.74 -21.62 -10.95
CA SER A 15 -8.72 -21.02 -11.82
C SER A 15 -8.24 -19.59 -11.48
N GLY A 16 -8.71 -18.98 -10.38
CA GLY A 16 -8.28 -17.63 -9.95
C GLY A 16 -7.40 -17.59 -8.71
N LEU A 17 -7.68 -18.44 -7.71
CA LEU A 17 -7.04 -18.36 -6.39
C LEU A 17 -5.64 -18.97 -6.35
N LEU A 18 -5.43 -20.14 -6.95
CA LEU A 18 -4.13 -20.82 -6.92
C LEU A 18 -3.00 -19.96 -7.53
N PRO A 19 -3.17 -19.34 -8.72
CA PRO A 19 -2.17 -18.43 -9.25
C PRO A 19 -1.86 -17.24 -8.34
N VAL A 20 -2.86 -16.67 -7.67
CA VAL A 20 -2.69 -15.57 -6.70
C VAL A 20 -1.90 -16.04 -5.47
N LEU A 21 -2.18 -17.23 -4.95
CA LEU A 21 -1.43 -17.82 -3.84
C LEU A 21 0.04 -18.08 -4.23
N LEU A 22 0.28 -18.62 -5.43
CA LEU A 22 1.63 -18.82 -5.95
C LEU A 22 2.36 -17.49 -6.18
N PHE A 23 1.65 -16.47 -6.66
CA PHE A 23 2.21 -15.13 -6.82
C PHE A 23 2.62 -14.54 -5.46
N TRP A 24 1.79 -14.66 -4.42
CA TRP A 24 2.15 -14.21 -3.07
C TRP A 24 3.27 -15.03 -2.44
N ALA A 25 3.34 -16.35 -2.69
CA ALA A 25 4.49 -17.14 -2.28
C ALA A 25 5.78 -16.64 -2.95
N GLY A 26 5.71 -16.31 -4.25
CA GLY A 26 6.81 -15.68 -4.98
C GLY A 26 7.17 -14.29 -4.43
N TYR A 27 6.18 -13.48 -4.07
CA TYR A 27 6.39 -12.20 -3.39
C TYR A 27 7.18 -12.38 -2.11
N VAL A 28 6.73 -13.25 -1.20
CA VAL A 28 7.40 -13.53 0.06
C VAL A 28 8.83 -14.02 -0.17
N ALA A 29 9.02 -14.97 -1.10
CA ALA A 29 10.35 -15.50 -1.43
C ALA A 29 11.31 -14.40 -1.93
N ILE A 30 10.86 -13.54 -2.84
CA ILE A 30 11.67 -12.42 -3.34
C ILE A 30 12.00 -11.44 -2.21
N THR A 31 11.00 -11.02 -1.42
CA THR A 31 11.22 -10.02 -0.37
C THR A 31 12.11 -10.55 0.75
N LEU A 32 12.01 -11.83 1.11
CA LEU A 32 12.88 -12.43 2.12
C LEU A 32 14.31 -12.63 1.59
N ALA A 33 14.47 -13.12 0.36
CA ALA A 33 15.80 -13.32 -0.22
C ALA A 33 16.57 -12.00 -0.39
N VAL A 34 15.92 -10.98 -0.94
CA VAL A 34 16.52 -9.64 -1.09
C VAL A 34 16.73 -8.99 0.26
N GLY A 35 15.80 -9.14 1.21
CA GLY A 35 15.92 -8.62 2.57
C GLY A 35 17.14 -9.20 3.30
N PHE A 36 17.32 -10.51 3.22
CA PHE A 36 18.50 -11.19 3.76
C PHE A 36 19.79 -10.72 3.10
N ALA A 37 19.84 -10.69 1.77
CA ALA A 37 21.03 -10.26 1.03
C ALA A 37 21.43 -8.80 1.36
N THR A 38 20.46 -7.88 1.37
CA THR A 38 20.73 -6.47 1.71
C THR A 38 21.15 -6.30 3.16
N ALA A 39 20.59 -7.07 4.11
CA ALA A 39 20.99 -7.05 5.52
C ALA A 39 22.45 -7.48 5.74
N LEU A 40 22.97 -8.40 4.91
CA LEU A 40 24.37 -8.83 4.99
C LEU A 40 25.34 -7.78 4.42
N LEU A 41 24.90 -7.01 3.41
CA LEU A 41 25.76 -6.15 2.61
C LEU A 41 25.71 -4.67 3.02
N ILE A 42 24.59 -4.20 3.59
CA ILE A 42 24.35 -2.78 3.85
C ILE A 42 24.10 -2.57 5.35
N ARG A 43 25.01 -1.84 6.00
CA ARG A 43 24.95 -1.56 7.45
C ARG A 43 23.98 -0.46 7.84
N SER A 44 23.82 0.55 6.97
CA SER A 44 22.92 1.65 7.23
C SER A 44 21.48 1.24 6.92
N GLU A 45 20.63 1.23 7.93
CA GLU A 45 19.24 0.79 7.82
C GLU A 45 18.45 1.51 6.72
N VAL A 46 18.61 2.84 6.61
CA VAL A 46 17.89 3.61 5.59
C VAL A 46 18.29 3.20 4.17
N TRP A 47 19.59 2.97 3.93
CA TRP A 47 20.10 2.52 2.65
C TRP A 47 19.72 1.06 2.37
N GLN A 48 19.75 0.21 3.40
CA GLN A 48 19.33 -1.18 3.30
C GLN A 48 17.87 -1.28 2.88
N LEU A 49 16.96 -0.58 3.56
CA LEU A 49 15.53 -0.61 3.27
C LEU A 49 15.20 0.03 1.92
N THR A 50 15.94 1.07 1.52
CA THR A 50 15.82 1.67 0.18
C THR A 50 16.22 0.66 -0.91
N ALA A 51 17.36 0.00 -0.74
CA ALA A 51 17.84 -1.02 -1.67
C ALA A 51 16.89 -2.23 -1.72
N TRP A 52 16.45 -2.70 -0.55
CA TRP A 52 15.47 -3.78 -0.43
C TRP A 52 14.20 -3.47 -1.21
N GLY A 53 13.58 -2.30 -0.97
CA GLY A 53 12.37 -1.88 -1.66
C GLY A 53 12.53 -1.82 -3.19
N PHE A 54 13.60 -1.19 -3.70
CA PHE A 54 13.78 -1.06 -5.16
C PHE A 54 14.15 -2.38 -5.84
N ILE A 55 15.05 -3.18 -5.25
CA ILE A 55 15.46 -4.47 -5.82
C ILE A 55 14.28 -5.45 -5.80
N SER A 56 13.54 -5.53 -4.69
CA SER A 56 12.32 -6.33 -4.62
C SER A 56 11.26 -5.85 -5.60
N SER A 57 11.05 -4.53 -5.74
CA SER A 57 10.14 -3.98 -6.77
C SER A 57 10.51 -4.45 -8.18
N ALA A 58 11.79 -4.42 -8.56
CA ALA A 58 12.24 -4.88 -9.86
C ALA A 58 11.94 -6.39 -10.08
N GLY A 59 12.22 -7.22 -9.08
CA GLY A 59 11.88 -8.65 -9.11
C GLY A 59 10.36 -8.89 -9.21
N LEU A 60 9.57 -8.10 -8.49
CA LEU A 60 8.10 -8.20 -8.49
C LEU A 60 7.48 -7.72 -9.80
N ILE A 61 8.09 -6.76 -10.51
CA ILE A 61 7.66 -6.39 -11.87
C ILE A 61 7.83 -7.58 -12.81
N VAL A 62 8.98 -8.28 -12.74
CA VAL A 62 9.23 -9.48 -13.54
C VAL A 62 8.23 -10.58 -13.18
N LEU A 63 8.02 -10.84 -11.89
CA LEU A 63 7.04 -11.83 -11.42
C LEU A 63 5.62 -11.50 -11.89
N THR A 64 5.21 -10.24 -11.77
CA THR A 64 3.90 -9.75 -12.20
C THR A 64 3.70 -9.97 -13.70
N ARG A 65 4.69 -9.60 -14.52
CA ARG A 65 4.63 -9.80 -15.98
C ARG A 65 4.58 -11.28 -16.35
N PHE A 66 5.30 -12.14 -15.62
CA PHE A 66 5.27 -13.58 -15.83
C PHE A 66 3.86 -14.16 -15.59
N PHE A 67 3.24 -13.85 -14.45
CA PHE A 67 1.90 -14.35 -14.12
C PHE A 67 0.82 -13.80 -15.07
N ILE A 68 0.89 -12.52 -15.45
CA ILE A 68 -0.03 -11.94 -16.44
C ILE A 68 0.07 -12.67 -17.78
N LYS A 69 1.30 -12.88 -18.29
CA LYS A 69 1.51 -13.56 -19.57
C LYS A 69 0.97 -14.99 -19.55
N LYS A 70 1.09 -15.68 -18.41
CA LYS A 70 0.63 -17.06 -18.25
C LYS A 70 -0.89 -17.17 -18.14
N ASP A 71 -1.51 -16.31 -17.36
CA ASP A 71 -2.92 -16.46 -16.97
C ASP A 71 -3.89 -15.67 -17.85
N ALA A 72 -3.41 -14.61 -18.50
CA ALA A 72 -4.20 -13.80 -19.41
C ALA A 72 -3.33 -13.33 -20.60
N PRO A 73 -3.10 -14.20 -21.61
CA PRO A 73 -2.46 -13.77 -22.86
C PRO A 73 -3.28 -12.64 -23.50
N GLY A 74 -2.79 -11.39 -23.40
CA GLY A 74 -3.51 -10.17 -23.81
C GLY A 74 -4.25 -9.42 -22.69
N GLY A 75 -4.02 -9.81 -21.43
CA GLY A 75 -4.57 -9.15 -20.24
C GLY A 75 -4.17 -7.67 -20.16
N LYS A 76 -5.05 -6.86 -19.55
CA LYS A 76 -4.80 -5.43 -19.36
C LYS A 76 -3.58 -5.23 -18.47
N ASP A 77 -2.76 -4.24 -18.81
CA ASP A 77 -1.64 -3.84 -17.97
C ASP A 77 -2.16 -3.47 -16.56
N PRO A 78 -1.60 -4.03 -15.49
CA PRO A 78 -1.97 -3.71 -14.13
C PRO A 78 -1.66 -2.27 -13.68
N GLY A 79 -1.31 -1.38 -14.61
CA GLY A 79 -0.86 -0.03 -14.34
C GLY A 79 0.64 0.05 -14.07
N LEU A 80 1.42 -0.91 -14.57
CA LEU A 80 2.88 -0.88 -14.58
C LEU A 80 3.46 0.00 -15.70
N ALA A 81 2.67 0.33 -16.73
CA ALA A 81 3.08 1.25 -17.78
C ALA A 81 3.38 2.66 -17.23
N VAL A 82 4.56 3.17 -17.57
CA VAL A 82 4.92 4.57 -17.38
C VAL A 82 4.20 5.41 -18.43
N SER A 83 3.25 6.23 -18.01
CA SER A 83 2.45 7.10 -18.88
C SER A 83 2.20 8.46 -18.21
N ARG A 84 1.79 9.47 -18.99
CA ARG A 84 1.40 10.78 -18.44
C ARG A 84 0.27 10.66 -17.40
N ALA A 85 -0.67 9.75 -17.64
CA ALA A 85 -1.75 9.47 -16.68
C ALA A 85 -1.23 8.82 -15.40
N ALA A 86 -0.24 7.91 -15.49
CA ALA A 86 0.40 7.32 -14.33
C ALA A 86 1.13 8.38 -13.48
N TRP A 87 1.88 9.28 -14.12
CA TRP A 87 2.51 10.41 -13.42
C TRP A 87 1.48 11.33 -12.76
N GLY A 88 0.39 11.66 -13.46
CA GLY A 88 -0.70 12.45 -12.88
C GLY A 88 -1.34 11.79 -11.66
N ASN A 89 -1.58 10.48 -11.71
CA ASN A 89 -2.08 9.70 -10.59
C ASN A 89 -1.08 9.62 -9.43
N LEU A 90 0.21 9.46 -9.72
CA LEU A 90 1.27 9.45 -8.70
C LEU A 90 1.32 10.80 -7.97
N SER A 91 1.35 11.92 -8.71
CA SER A 91 1.37 13.27 -8.14
C SER A 91 0.12 13.57 -7.32
N LEU A 92 -1.05 13.16 -7.81
CA LEU A 92 -2.30 13.32 -7.05
C LEU A 92 -2.32 12.44 -5.79
N GLY A 93 -1.82 11.21 -5.87
CA GLY A 93 -1.65 10.33 -4.71
C GLY A 93 -0.75 10.97 -3.65
N LEU A 94 0.42 11.48 -4.06
CA LEU A 94 1.34 12.19 -3.17
C LEU A 94 0.65 13.37 -2.46
N LEU A 95 -0.10 14.19 -3.22
CA LEU A 95 -0.84 15.32 -2.67
C LEU A 95 -1.90 14.86 -1.65
N ILE A 96 -2.72 13.88 -1.99
CA ILE A 96 -3.75 13.34 -1.08
C ILE A 96 -3.09 12.77 0.18
N GLY A 97 -1.93 12.12 0.07
CA GLY A 97 -1.21 11.54 1.21
C GLY A 97 -0.71 12.61 2.18
N VAL A 98 -0.07 13.66 1.67
CA VAL A 98 0.39 14.78 2.49
C VAL A 98 -0.78 15.51 3.13
N VAL A 99 -1.83 15.82 2.35
CA VAL A 99 -3.01 16.54 2.85
C VAL A 99 -3.75 15.73 3.92
N SER A 100 -3.98 14.44 3.68
CA SER A 100 -4.66 13.57 4.64
C SER A 100 -3.87 13.40 5.93
N PHE A 101 -2.54 13.34 5.85
CA PHE A 101 -1.69 13.33 7.04
C PHE A 101 -1.73 14.68 7.79
N GLY A 102 -1.71 15.81 7.08
CA GLY A 102 -1.89 17.13 7.70
C GLY A 102 -3.24 17.28 8.42
N VAL A 103 -4.32 16.79 7.80
CA VAL A 103 -5.66 16.71 8.42
C VAL A 103 -5.64 15.81 9.65
N HIS A 104 -4.94 14.68 9.58
CA HIS A 104 -4.79 13.78 10.73
C HIS A 104 -4.13 14.49 11.92
N VAL A 105 -3.01 15.17 11.71
CA VAL A 105 -2.31 15.98 12.73
C VAL A 105 -3.21 17.09 13.27
N LEU A 106 -3.96 17.78 12.40
CA LEU A 106 -4.89 18.82 12.82
C LEU A 106 -6.00 18.27 13.73
N ILE A 107 -6.61 17.14 13.38
CA ILE A 107 -7.61 16.48 14.23
C ILE A 107 -7.00 16.10 15.57
N VAL A 108 -5.81 15.50 15.58
CA VAL A 108 -5.12 15.16 16.84
C VAL A 108 -4.91 16.42 17.69
N SER A 109 -4.42 17.51 17.10
CA SER A 109 -4.18 18.77 17.79
C SER A 109 -5.47 19.39 18.37
N LEU A 110 -6.58 19.32 17.65
CA LEU A 110 -7.87 19.89 18.07
C LEU A 110 -8.55 19.08 19.19
N PHE A 111 -8.43 17.75 19.18
CA PHE A 111 -9.21 16.88 20.07
C PHE A 111 -8.39 16.23 21.19
N ALA A 112 -7.06 16.15 21.05
CA ALA A 112 -6.18 15.61 22.09
C ALA A 112 -5.39 16.68 22.85
N GLY A 113 -5.30 17.89 22.31
CA GLY A 113 -4.50 18.98 22.86
C GLY A 113 -3.40 19.40 21.89
N PRO A 114 -2.77 20.57 22.13
CA PRO A 114 -1.86 21.18 21.16
C PRO A 114 -0.66 20.27 20.88
N VAL A 115 -0.53 19.84 19.63
CA VAL A 115 0.67 19.14 19.14
C VAL A 115 1.77 20.17 18.87
N ARG A 116 2.91 20.04 19.54
CA ARG A 116 4.07 20.93 19.33
C ARG A 116 5.09 20.22 18.44
N PHE A 117 5.79 21.00 17.63
CA PHE A 117 6.85 20.49 16.76
C PHE A 117 8.16 21.16 17.09
N GLU A 118 9.19 20.35 17.28
CA GLU A 118 10.57 20.81 17.46
C GLU A 118 11.42 20.36 16.27
N VAL A 119 12.27 21.24 15.75
CA VAL A 119 13.16 20.89 14.63
C VAL A 119 14.24 19.95 15.14
N VAL A 120 14.42 18.80 14.49
CA VAL A 120 15.50 17.88 14.79
C VAL A 120 16.80 18.39 14.15
N PRO A 121 17.85 18.73 14.93
CA PRO A 121 19.10 19.21 14.37
C PRO A 121 19.79 18.16 13.49
N GLY A 122 20.48 18.59 12.44
CA GLY A 122 21.30 17.71 11.60
C GLY A 122 20.54 16.99 10.48
N VAL A 123 19.22 17.19 10.34
CA VAL A 123 18.45 16.64 9.22
C VAL A 123 18.50 17.57 8.02
N GLY A 124 19.51 17.39 7.17
CA GLY A 124 19.69 18.16 5.93
C GLY A 124 18.89 17.63 4.74
N ALA A 125 18.90 18.37 3.63
CA ALA A 125 18.17 18.03 2.39
C ALA A 125 18.49 16.61 1.85
N MET A 126 19.74 16.17 1.97
CA MET A 126 20.12 14.81 1.55
C MET A 126 19.39 13.73 2.36
N VAL A 127 19.24 13.91 3.67
CA VAL A 127 18.51 12.97 4.53
C VAL A 127 17.05 12.91 4.10
N VAL A 128 16.42 14.06 3.84
CA VAL A 128 15.05 14.15 3.33
C VAL A 128 14.87 13.35 2.04
N ILE A 129 15.79 13.52 1.08
CA ILE A 129 15.74 12.81 -0.21
C ILE A 129 15.87 11.31 0.00
N ILE A 130 16.80 10.87 0.85
CA ILE A 130 17.03 9.44 1.13
C ILE A 130 15.80 8.81 1.80
N PHE A 131 15.18 9.47 2.79
CA PHE A 131 13.98 8.96 3.43
C PHE A 131 12.77 8.96 2.50
N PHE A 132 12.61 9.98 1.66
CA PHE A 132 11.59 9.95 0.61
C PHE A 132 11.81 8.78 -0.35
N ALA A 133 13.05 8.56 -0.81
CA ALA A 133 13.39 7.43 -1.67
C ALA A 133 13.11 6.08 -1.00
N ARG A 134 13.42 5.94 0.30
CA ARG A 134 13.07 4.75 1.10
C ARG A 134 11.57 4.49 1.08
N PHE A 135 10.74 5.46 1.46
CA PHE A 135 9.30 5.26 1.54
C PHE A 135 8.66 5.03 0.18
N LEU A 136 9.19 5.67 -0.87
CA LEU A 136 8.78 5.39 -2.24
C LEU A 136 9.14 3.95 -2.63
N ALA A 137 10.35 3.48 -2.32
CA ALA A 137 10.82 2.14 -2.64
C ALA A 137 9.98 1.04 -1.97
N THR A 138 9.71 1.17 -0.67
CA THR A 138 8.91 0.18 0.06
C THR A 138 7.44 0.21 -0.37
N SER A 139 6.88 1.39 -0.63
CA SER A 139 5.52 1.52 -1.15
C SER A 139 5.39 0.90 -2.54
N CYS A 140 6.35 1.13 -3.45
CA CYS A 140 6.39 0.45 -4.75
C CYS A 140 6.35 -1.08 -4.60
N MET A 141 7.23 -1.63 -3.76
CA MET A 141 7.34 -3.07 -3.55
C MET A 141 6.01 -3.67 -3.09
N GLU A 142 5.39 -3.07 -2.08
CA GLU A 142 4.13 -3.53 -1.52
C GLU A 142 2.97 -3.37 -2.52
N GLU A 143 2.83 -2.22 -3.17
CA GLU A 143 1.74 -2.00 -4.12
C GLU A 143 1.83 -2.90 -5.35
N ILE A 144 3.03 -3.20 -5.85
CA ILE A 144 3.21 -4.18 -6.94
C ILE A 144 2.79 -5.58 -6.45
N GLY A 145 3.22 -5.98 -5.25
CA GLY A 145 2.97 -7.30 -4.68
C GLY A 145 1.50 -7.59 -4.31
N PHE A 146 0.69 -6.55 -4.09
CA PHE A 146 -0.71 -6.75 -3.68
C PHE A 146 -1.72 -6.19 -4.67
N ARG A 147 -1.44 -5.05 -5.34
CA ARG A 147 -2.40 -4.33 -6.20
C ARG A 147 -2.14 -4.55 -7.69
N GLY A 148 -0.94 -5.03 -8.04
CA GLY A 148 -0.57 -5.41 -9.40
C GLY A 148 -1.38 -6.61 -9.89
N TYR A 149 -0.78 -7.79 -9.88
CA TYR A 149 -1.44 -9.01 -10.37
C TYR A 149 -2.58 -9.50 -9.44
N ALA A 150 -2.30 -9.61 -8.13
CA ALA A 150 -3.19 -10.28 -7.19
C ALA A 150 -4.59 -9.65 -7.10
N LEU A 151 -4.67 -8.33 -6.87
CA LEU A 151 -5.95 -7.63 -6.77
C LEU A 151 -6.80 -7.74 -8.04
N GLN A 152 -6.19 -7.61 -9.21
CA GLN A 152 -6.91 -7.68 -10.49
C GLN A 152 -7.48 -9.07 -10.73
N ARG A 153 -6.68 -10.11 -10.49
CA ARG A 153 -7.13 -11.49 -10.67
C ARG A 153 -8.24 -11.85 -9.70
N LEU A 154 -8.17 -11.37 -8.46
CA LEU A 154 -9.24 -11.55 -7.48
C LEU A 154 -10.50 -10.76 -7.89
N GLU A 155 -10.36 -9.52 -8.34
CA GLU A 155 -11.50 -8.68 -8.75
C GLU A 155 -12.33 -9.35 -9.85
N GLU A 156 -11.68 -9.96 -10.85
CA GLU A 156 -12.35 -10.73 -11.91
C GLU A 156 -13.16 -11.93 -11.39
N GLY A 157 -12.71 -12.54 -10.28
CA GLY A 157 -13.28 -13.77 -9.75
C GLY A 157 -14.35 -13.59 -8.66
N MET A 158 -14.16 -12.61 -7.77
CA MET A 158 -15.01 -12.40 -6.58
C MET A 158 -15.60 -11.00 -6.46
N GLY A 159 -15.30 -10.10 -7.40
CA GLY A 159 -15.75 -8.71 -7.40
C GLY A 159 -14.89 -7.80 -6.52
N THR A 160 -15.06 -6.49 -6.72
CA THR A 160 -14.17 -5.44 -6.19
C THR A 160 -14.02 -5.47 -4.67
N TRP A 161 -15.12 -5.50 -3.90
CA TRP A 161 -15.03 -5.42 -2.43
C TRP A 161 -14.34 -6.63 -1.82
N TRP A 162 -14.69 -7.84 -2.25
CA TRP A 162 -14.05 -9.05 -1.75
C TRP A 162 -12.57 -9.10 -2.14
N ALA A 163 -12.21 -8.68 -3.36
CA ALA A 163 -10.82 -8.60 -3.78
C ALA A 163 -10.01 -7.59 -2.93
N VAL A 164 -10.56 -6.40 -2.69
CA VAL A 164 -9.92 -5.38 -1.83
C VAL A 164 -9.78 -5.85 -0.38
N ILE A 165 -10.82 -6.47 0.19
CA ILE A 165 -10.77 -6.99 1.57
C ILE A 165 -9.75 -8.13 1.70
N VAL A 166 -9.79 -9.12 0.80
CA VAL A 166 -8.86 -10.27 0.84
C VAL A 166 -7.42 -9.81 0.68
N THR A 167 -7.14 -8.93 -0.30
CA THR A 167 -5.78 -8.40 -0.48
C THR A 167 -5.32 -7.57 0.72
N ALA A 168 -6.19 -6.77 1.34
CA ALA A 168 -5.86 -6.00 2.54
C ALA A 168 -5.57 -6.90 3.76
N VAL A 169 -6.33 -7.98 3.94
CA VAL A 169 -6.09 -8.95 5.03
C VAL A 169 -4.77 -9.70 4.82
N VAL A 170 -4.50 -10.21 3.61
CA VAL A 170 -3.24 -10.92 3.34
C VAL A 170 -2.04 -9.97 3.44
N PHE A 171 -2.19 -8.72 2.99
CA PHE A 171 -1.21 -7.66 3.22
C PHE A 171 -0.95 -7.41 4.71
N GLY A 172 -2.01 -7.34 5.52
CA GLY A 172 -1.89 -7.25 6.97
C GLY A 172 -1.15 -8.44 7.58
N LEU A 173 -1.55 -9.66 7.22
CA LEU A 173 -0.97 -10.89 7.75
C LEU A 173 0.50 -11.07 7.35
N SER A 174 0.95 -10.59 6.19
CA SER A 174 2.36 -10.66 5.82
C SER A 174 3.26 -9.85 6.77
N HIS A 175 2.71 -8.87 7.50
CA HIS A 175 3.47 -8.10 8.48
C HIS A 175 3.82 -8.88 9.75
N LEU A 176 3.13 -10.00 10.01
CA LEU A 176 3.51 -10.92 11.10
C LEU A 176 4.91 -11.50 10.87
N LEU A 177 5.33 -11.68 9.61
CA LEU A 177 6.68 -12.15 9.26
C LEU A 177 7.78 -11.18 9.69
N TYR A 178 7.42 -9.91 9.92
CA TYR A 178 8.32 -8.84 10.38
C TYR A 178 8.12 -8.49 11.86
N GLY A 179 7.38 -9.31 12.62
CA GLY A 179 7.19 -9.14 14.06
C GLY A 179 6.19 -8.06 14.48
N TRP A 180 5.32 -7.61 13.56
CA TRP A 180 4.34 -6.57 13.89
C TRP A 180 3.22 -7.13 14.78
N SER A 181 2.75 -6.31 15.72
CA SER A 181 1.65 -6.69 16.61
C SER A 181 0.32 -6.81 15.85
N LEU A 182 -0.57 -7.70 16.31
CA LEU A 182 -1.92 -7.81 15.76
C LEU A 182 -2.70 -6.49 15.85
N GLN A 183 -2.50 -5.71 16.92
CA GLN A 183 -3.14 -4.41 17.06
C GLN A 183 -2.71 -3.44 15.95
N THR A 184 -1.42 -3.33 15.67
CA THR A 184 -0.88 -2.50 14.58
C THR A 184 -1.40 -2.96 13.22
N ILE A 185 -1.50 -4.27 13.01
CA ILE A 185 -2.03 -4.84 11.77
C ILE A 185 -3.51 -4.51 11.58
N LEU A 186 -4.33 -4.74 12.61
CA LEU A 186 -5.78 -4.55 12.55
C LEU A 186 -6.18 -3.08 12.45
N LEU A 187 -5.51 -2.19 13.20
CA LEU A 187 -5.87 -0.77 13.29
C LEU A 187 -5.08 0.14 12.36
N GLY A 188 -3.99 -0.36 11.77
CA GLY A 188 -3.13 0.38 10.84
C GLY A 188 -3.08 -0.26 9.46
N VAL A 189 -2.41 -1.41 9.38
CA VAL A 189 -2.02 -2.02 8.09
C VAL A 189 -3.23 -2.41 7.24
N ILE A 190 -4.25 -3.04 7.81
CA ILE A 190 -5.44 -3.47 7.07
C ILE A 190 -6.26 -2.28 6.56
N PRO A 191 -6.61 -1.26 7.39
CA PRO A 191 -7.24 -0.04 6.89
C PRO A 191 -6.44 0.65 5.78
N GLY A 192 -5.11 0.70 5.91
CA GLY A 192 -4.20 1.11 4.84
C GLY A 192 -4.43 0.30 3.58
N GLY A 193 -4.38 -1.02 3.69
CA GLY A 193 -4.58 -1.92 2.56
C GLY A 193 -5.93 -1.77 1.86
N LEU A 194 -7.00 -1.45 2.59
CA LEU A 194 -8.31 -1.16 2.00
C LEU A 194 -8.27 0.11 1.15
N LEU A 195 -7.66 1.18 1.67
CA LEU A 195 -7.50 2.44 0.95
C LEU A 195 -6.63 2.28 -0.30
N TRP A 196 -5.47 1.64 -0.16
CA TRP A 196 -4.56 1.39 -1.29
C TRP A 196 -5.24 0.56 -2.37
N GLY A 197 -5.89 -0.53 -1.97
CA GLY A 197 -6.63 -1.42 -2.87
C GLY A 197 -7.75 -0.70 -3.63
N MET A 198 -8.61 0.04 -2.93
CA MET A 198 -9.71 0.74 -3.57
C MET A 198 -9.23 1.89 -4.45
N SER A 199 -8.15 2.58 -4.08
CA SER A 199 -7.54 3.60 -4.93
C SER A 199 -6.98 3.00 -6.23
N ALA A 200 -6.34 1.83 -6.17
CA ALA A 200 -5.86 1.09 -7.35
C ALA A 200 -7.00 0.76 -8.31
N VAL A 201 -8.12 0.26 -7.78
CA VAL A 201 -9.32 -0.09 -8.55
C VAL A 201 -9.97 1.16 -9.18
N ALA A 202 -10.06 2.25 -8.42
CA ALA A 202 -10.64 3.51 -8.90
C ALA A 202 -9.80 4.15 -10.02
N THR A 203 -8.48 4.04 -9.95
CA THR A 203 -7.55 4.62 -10.93
C THR A 203 -7.10 3.64 -12.01
N ARG A 204 -7.52 2.37 -11.94
CA ARG A 204 -7.13 1.29 -12.86
C ARG A 204 -5.61 1.17 -12.99
N GLY A 205 -4.90 1.22 -11.87
CA GLY A 205 -3.45 1.13 -11.83
C GLY A 205 -2.84 1.53 -10.49
N ILE A 206 -1.57 1.17 -10.30
CA ILE A 206 -0.89 1.26 -9.00
C ILE A 206 -0.21 2.60 -8.71
N ALA A 207 -0.12 3.52 -9.67
CA ALA A 207 0.58 4.80 -9.47
C ALA A 207 -0.05 5.69 -8.37
N MET A 208 -1.39 5.75 -8.31
CA MET A 208 -2.12 6.47 -7.26
C MET A 208 -1.83 5.90 -5.86
N PRO A 209 -2.04 4.59 -5.58
CA PRO A 209 -1.73 4.04 -4.27
C PRO A 209 -0.24 4.16 -3.91
N ILE A 210 0.70 4.01 -4.85
CA ILE A 210 2.13 4.22 -4.58
C ILE A 210 2.38 5.63 -4.04
N GLY A 211 1.87 6.65 -4.73
CA GLY A 211 2.06 8.05 -4.31
C GLY A 211 1.40 8.33 -2.97
N LEU A 212 0.17 7.86 -2.79
CA LEU A 212 -0.60 8.03 -1.57
C LEU A 212 0.07 7.37 -0.36
N HIS A 213 0.52 6.12 -0.53
CA HIS A 213 1.19 5.32 0.49
C HIS A 213 2.55 5.93 0.87
N ALA A 214 3.38 6.27 -0.13
CA ALA A 214 4.68 6.87 0.10
C ALA A 214 4.56 8.23 0.81
N ALA A 215 3.62 9.08 0.39
CA ALA A 215 3.40 10.38 1.02
C ALA A 215 2.88 10.27 2.45
N TRP A 216 1.96 9.35 2.74
CA TRP A 216 1.49 9.13 4.12
C TRP A 216 2.66 8.73 5.04
N ASN A 217 3.50 7.79 4.60
CA ASN A 217 4.66 7.35 5.36
C ASN A 217 5.70 8.46 5.54
N PHE A 218 6.03 9.16 4.45
CA PHE A 218 7.00 10.25 4.47
C PHE A 218 6.55 11.46 5.29
N ALA A 219 5.27 11.84 5.23
CA ALA A 219 4.71 12.90 6.06
C ALA A 219 4.72 12.50 7.54
N GLY A 220 4.38 11.24 7.84
CA GLY A 220 4.49 10.67 9.19
C GLY A 220 5.90 10.73 9.76
N TRP A 221 6.90 10.31 8.98
CA TRP A 221 8.30 10.45 9.36
C TRP A 221 8.69 11.92 9.54
N SER A 222 8.35 12.78 8.58
CA SER A 222 8.68 14.21 8.61
C SER A 222 8.16 14.90 9.87
N ALA A 223 6.95 14.53 10.32
CA ALA A 223 6.31 15.10 11.51
C ALA A 223 6.75 14.45 12.83
N GLY A 224 7.65 13.47 12.82
CA GLY A 224 8.09 12.77 14.04
C GLY A 224 7.07 11.77 14.59
N ASN A 225 6.12 11.32 13.76
CA ASN A 225 5.12 10.29 14.12
C ASN A 225 5.62 8.87 13.79
N ARG A 226 6.94 8.64 13.90
CA ARG A 226 7.63 7.38 13.61
C ARG A 226 8.70 7.14 14.68
N SER A 227 9.15 5.89 14.78
CA SER A 227 10.24 5.51 15.68
C SER A 227 11.58 6.15 15.30
N GLU A 228 11.82 6.34 14.00
CA GLU A 228 13.03 7.01 13.51
C GLU A 228 12.89 8.53 13.60
N ALA A 229 13.99 9.21 13.93
CA ALA A 229 14.04 10.67 14.00
C ALA A 229 13.64 11.30 12.65
N GLY A 230 12.58 12.13 12.71
CA GLY A 230 12.02 12.87 11.59
C GLY A 230 12.73 14.19 11.31
N LEU A 231 12.13 15.00 10.43
CA LEU A 231 12.49 16.42 10.30
C LEU A 231 12.10 17.21 11.55
N LEU A 232 10.94 16.85 12.09
CA LEU A 232 10.35 17.40 13.29
C LEU A 232 10.23 16.28 14.32
N SER A 233 10.31 16.66 15.60
CA SER A 233 9.89 15.85 16.73
C SER A 233 8.49 16.28 17.15
N MET A 234 7.56 15.32 17.23
CA MET A 234 6.22 15.58 17.74
C MET A 234 6.26 15.53 19.27
N VAL A 235 6.10 16.68 19.91
CA VAL A 235 6.09 16.81 21.36
C VAL A 235 4.66 16.83 21.86
N ILE A 236 4.34 15.85 22.71
CA ILE A 236 3.03 15.65 23.32
C ILE A 236 3.24 15.65 24.84
N ASP A 237 2.42 16.40 25.58
CA ASP A 237 2.48 16.43 27.03
C ASP A 237 2.12 15.03 27.61
N ASP A 238 2.82 14.58 28.65
CA ASP A 238 2.69 13.21 29.18
C ASP A 238 1.26 12.86 29.62
N ASP A 239 0.53 13.81 30.20
CA ASP A 239 -0.86 13.66 30.62
C ASP A 239 -1.84 13.59 29.43
N ALA A 240 -1.40 14.04 28.24
CA ALA A 240 -2.16 13.97 27.00
C ALA A 240 -1.86 12.72 26.17
N LEU A 241 -0.80 11.95 26.46
CA LEU A 241 -0.31 10.87 25.61
C LEU A 241 -1.40 9.82 25.26
N ALA A 242 -2.09 9.29 26.26
CA ALA A 242 -3.13 8.27 26.05
C ALA A 242 -4.30 8.80 25.19
N ARG A 243 -4.69 10.06 25.42
CA ARG A 243 -5.73 10.73 24.63
C ARG A 243 -5.27 10.96 23.19
N THR A 244 -4.02 11.37 23.00
CA THR A 244 -3.40 11.56 21.67
C THR A 244 -3.34 10.26 20.88
N GLN A 245 -2.95 9.15 21.51
CA GLN A 245 -2.94 7.83 20.87
C GLN A 245 -4.35 7.37 20.47
N MET A 246 -5.33 7.57 21.34
CA MET A 246 -6.73 7.22 21.07
C MET A 246 -7.31 8.07 19.93
N VAL A 247 -7.20 9.40 20.02
CA VAL A 247 -7.67 10.33 18.98
C VAL A 247 -6.92 10.10 17.67
N GLY A 248 -5.62 9.83 17.72
CA GLY A 248 -4.81 9.50 16.55
C GLY A 248 -5.33 8.24 15.86
N THR A 249 -5.56 7.16 16.60
CA THR A 249 -6.10 5.91 16.04
C THR A 249 -7.49 6.14 15.41
N ILE A 250 -8.38 6.86 16.09
CA ILE A 250 -9.73 7.17 15.57
C ILE A 250 -9.62 8.03 14.30
N SER A 251 -8.83 9.09 14.34
CA SER A 251 -8.58 10.00 13.21
C SER A 251 -8.05 9.25 11.99
N TYR A 252 -7.06 8.38 12.19
CA TYR A 252 -6.52 7.50 11.16
C TYR A 252 -7.60 6.64 10.50
N LEU A 253 -8.38 5.91 11.31
CA LEU A 253 -9.44 5.03 10.81
C LEU A 253 -10.52 5.81 10.05
N VAL A 254 -10.96 6.95 10.58
CA VAL A 254 -11.98 7.80 9.94
C VAL A 254 -11.49 8.30 8.58
N ILE A 255 -10.25 8.80 8.50
CA ILE A 255 -9.67 9.29 7.25
C ILE A 255 -9.55 8.15 6.23
N PHE A 256 -8.99 7.01 6.64
CA PHE A 256 -8.72 5.89 5.73
C PHE A 256 -10.01 5.25 5.21
N VAL A 257 -11.01 5.05 6.08
CA VAL A 257 -12.33 4.55 5.66
C VAL A 257 -13.02 5.56 4.75
N SER A 258 -12.98 6.85 5.07
CA SER A 258 -13.61 7.89 4.25
C SER A 258 -12.99 7.96 2.86
N LEU A 259 -11.66 7.98 2.75
CA LEU A 259 -10.97 7.98 1.48
C LEU A 259 -11.23 6.70 0.68
N THR A 260 -11.31 5.54 1.36
CA THR A 260 -11.70 4.27 0.71
C THR A 260 -13.08 4.41 0.07
N MET A 261 -14.06 4.98 0.78
CA MET A 261 -15.40 5.21 0.24
C MET A 261 -15.42 6.24 -0.89
N VAL A 262 -14.61 7.29 -0.81
CA VAL A 262 -14.46 8.27 -1.90
C VAL A 262 -13.95 7.58 -3.17
N PHE A 263 -12.89 6.77 -3.07
CA PHE A 263 -12.38 6.02 -4.22
C PHE A 263 -13.39 5.01 -4.74
N TRP A 264 -14.16 4.35 -3.87
CA TRP A 264 -15.27 3.49 -4.29
C TRP A 264 -16.33 4.24 -5.09
N ILE A 265 -16.72 5.44 -4.66
CA ILE A 265 -17.67 6.30 -5.39
C ILE A 265 -17.10 6.70 -6.75
N VAL A 266 -15.81 7.08 -6.80
CA VAL A 266 -15.12 7.41 -8.05
C VAL A 266 -15.12 6.21 -9.01
N HIS A 267 -14.81 5.01 -8.51
CA HIS A 267 -14.87 3.78 -9.28
C HIS A 267 -16.29 3.56 -9.85
N ARG A 268 -17.32 3.60 -9.00
CA ARG A 268 -18.72 3.41 -9.43
C ARG A 268 -19.18 4.40 -10.49
N ARG A 269 -18.76 5.67 -10.40
CA ARG A 269 -19.09 6.70 -11.40
C ARG A 269 -18.43 6.40 -12.76
N ARG A 270 -17.16 6.00 -12.75
CA ARG A 270 -16.43 5.63 -13.97
C ARG A 270 -16.97 4.36 -14.64
N SER A 271 -17.44 3.40 -13.85
CA SER A 271 -18.03 2.15 -14.38
C SER A 271 -19.45 2.33 -14.94
N ARG A 272 -20.16 3.42 -14.62
CA ARG A 272 -21.50 3.72 -15.17
C ARG A 272 -21.47 4.57 -16.45
N GLY A 273 -20.35 5.25 -16.71
CA GLY A 273 -20.17 6.09 -17.89
C GLY A 273 -19.39 5.43 -19.03
N ALA A 274 -19.07 4.14 -18.90
CA ALA A 274 -18.43 3.29 -19.90
C ALA A 274 -19.44 2.27 -20.40
#